data_AF-A0A7S3GGR6-F1
#
_entry.id   AF-A0A7S3GGR6-F1
#
_cell.length_a   1.000
_cell.length_b   1.000
_cell.length_c   1.000
_cell.angle_alpha   90.00
_cell.angle_beta   90.00
_cell.angle_gamma   90.00
#
_symmetry.space_group_name_H-M   'P 1'
#
loop_
_entity.id
_entity.type
_entity.pdbx_description
1 polymer ?
#
loop_
_entity_poly.entity_id
_entity_poly.type
_entity_poly.pdbx_seq_one_letter_code
_entity_poly.pdbx_strand_id
1 'polypeptide(L)'
;KREGDNAGGRGRQGWMRLSMDSDAGSGSERRMHRQGSGRESRGVMFCCGSQSKKEEKGNFSELHRARVCAIGDGGNDVSMILEADVGVGVEGKEGQQAALASDFSIEQFSHLPRLLLWHGRNSYRGSASLSQFVIHRGLIISVIQAVFSSFFFYAPIAVYTGWLVVGYTTFYTMGPVFTLILDRDIDSSKVVLYPELYQDLQKGRQLSSKTFLLWLLKAVYQGSAIMVLAVVLFEDSFLRITSISFSALILTELGLAAMEVRRWHRAMVAAQISSLVFYFASFFILRDNLEASLLLDGGFWWKLGIIVATTTLPVLVGKLIKDKFAPSVSLKLA
;
A
#
# COMPACT_ATOMS: atom_id res chain seq x y z
N LYS A 1 0.58 40.01 -51.27
CA LYS A 1 0.75 41.48 -51.41
C LYS A 1 -0.16 42.15 -50.38
N ARG A 2 0.46 42.73 -49.35
CA ARG A 2 -0.04 43.56 -48.21
C ARG A 2 0.24 42.93 -46.85
N GLU A 3 1.39 43.34 -46.31
CA GLU A 3 1.69 43.44 -44.89
C GLU A 3 0.74 44.42 -44.20
N GLY A 4 0.53 44.16 -42.91
CA GLY A 4 -0.11 45.04 -41.95
C GLY A 4 0.25 44.52 -40.56
N ASP A 5 1.42 44.92 -40.09
CA ASP A 5 1.89 44.72 -38.71
C ASP A 5 0.98 45.44 -37.72
N ASN A 6 0.62 44.77 -36.62
CA ASN A 6 0.51 45.45 -35.34
C ASN A 6 0.78 44.45 -34.20
N ALA A 7 1.82 44.75 -33.42
CA ALA A 7 2.26 43.98 -32.27
C ALA A 7 1.44 44.32 -31.02
N GLY A 8 1.02 43.29 -30.27
CA GLY A 8 0.41 43.41 -28.95
C GLY A 8 0.43 42.06 -28.25
N GLY A 9 1.27 41.92 -27.22
CA GLY A 9 1.69 40.64 -26.66
C GLY A 9 0.70 39.92 -25.74
N ARG A 10 1.08 38.65 -25.51
CA ARG A 10 0.71 37.73 -24.42
C ARG A 10 -0.64 37.01 -24.50
N GLY A 11 -0.53 35.69 -24.77
CA GLY A 11 -1.51 34.68 -24.38
C GLY A 11 -2.06 33.80 -25.51
N ARG A 12 -1.23 33.30 -26.43
CA ARG A 12 -1.69 32.27 -27.39
C ARG A 12 -1.99 30.97 -26.63
N GLN A 13 -3.25 30.73 -26.31
CA GLN A 13 -3.78 29.38 -26.10
C GLN A 13 -3.74 28.67 -27.46
N GLY A 14 -2.61 28.02 -27.76
CA GLY A 14 -2.46 27.20 -28.95
C GLY A 14 -3.19 25.87 -28.75
N TRP A 15 -4.28 25.67 -29.48
CA TRP A 15 -4.87 24.34 -29.67
C TRP A 15 -4.16 23.68 -30.85
N MET A 16 -3.61 22.48 -30.64
CA MET A 16 -3.02 21.69 -31.71
C MET A 16 -4.17 21.08 -32.53
N ARG A 17 -4.41 21.62 -33.72
CA ARG A 17 -5.39 21.08 -34.67
C ARG A 17 -4.70 20.00 -35.50
N LEU A 18 -5.01 18.74 -35.23
CA LEU A 18 -4.64 17.64 -36.13
C LEU A 18 -5.58 17.71 -37.34
N SER A 19 -5.04 18.05 -38.51
CA SER A 19 -5.76 18.00 -39.78
C SER A 19 -5.50 16.65 -40.43
N MET A 20 -6.56 15.94 -40.82
CA MET A 20 -6.47 14.73 -41.64
C MET A 20 -6.57 15.15 -43.11
N ASP A 21 -5.50 14.95 -43.88
CA ASP A 21 -5.59 15.06 -45.32
C ASP A 21 -6.40 13.88 -45.86
N SER A 22 -7.42 14.21 -46.63
CA SER A 22 -8.43 13.29 -47.14
C SER A 22 -8.06 12.84 -48.55
N ASP A 23 -6.92 12.17 -48.74
CA ASP A 23 -6.56 11.59 -50.04
C ASP A 23 -5.70 10.32 -49.86
N ALA A 24 -6.34 9.15 -49.92
CA ALA A 24 -5.78 7.90 -50.47
C ALA A 24 -6.75 6.72 -50.24
N GLY A 25 -7.02 5.99 -51.32
CA GLY A 25 -7.89 4.82 -51.38
C GLY A 25 -7.37 3.57 -50.65
N SER A 26 -8.24 2.57 -50.66
CA SER A 26 -8.12 1.20 -50.14
C SER A 26 -6.71 0.66 -49.88
N GLY A 27 -6.43 0.27 -48.64
CA GLY A 27 -5.53 -0.86 -48.36
C GLY A 27 -4.16 -0.57 -47.73
N SER A 28 -3.87 0.63 -47.22
CA SER A 28 -2.57 0.91 -46.56
C SER A 28 -2.72 1.30 -45.09
N GLU A 29 -1.83 0.74 -44.24
CA GLU A 29 -1.66 1.09 -42.83
C GLU A 29 -1.58 2.61 -42.66
N ARG A 30 -2.56 3.19 -41.95
CA ARG A 30 -2.59 4.61 -41.62
C ARG A 30 -1.62 4.88 -40.47
N ARG A 31 -0.35 5.10 -40.82
CA ARG A 31 0.68 5.54 -39.87
C ARG A 31 0.47 7.01 -39.52
N MET A 32 0.03 7.31 -38.30
CA MET A 32 0.04 8.68 -37.78
C MET A 32 1.48 9.20 -37.69
N HIS A 33 1.82 10.19 -38.50
CA HIS A 33 3.06 10.95 -38.36
C HIS A 33 2.94 11.97 -37.23
N ARG A 34 3.67 11.73 -36.14
CA ARG A 34 3.72 12.61 -34.96
C ARG A 34 4.70 13.77 -35.22
N GLN A 35 4.20 14.96 -35.57
CA GLN A 35 4.97 16.19 -35.40
C GLN A 35 4.74 16.73 -33.98
N GLY A 36 5.78 16.72 -33.15
CA GLY A 36 5.91 17.63 -32.00
C GLY A 36 5.17 17.26 -30.71
N SER A 37 5.94 16.79 -29.73
CA SER A 37 5.78 16.96 -28.27
C SER A 37 4.36 17.16 -27.71
N GLY A 38 3.62 16.06 -27.50
CA GLY A 38 2.44 16.05 -26.62
C GLY A 38 2.78 16.28 -25.12
N ARG A 39 4.05 16.53 -24.78
CA ARG A 39 4.55 16.68 -23.40
C ARG A 39 4.36 18.08 -22.82
N GLU A 40 4.32 19.11 -23.67
CA GLU A 40 4.17 20.52 -23.22
C GLU A 40 2.72 21.00 -23.23
N SER A 41 1.82 20.23 -23.83
CA SER A 41 0.41 20.61 -23.95
C SER A 41 -0.32 20.27 -22.65
N ARG A 42 -1.04 21.26 -22.08
CA ARG A 42 -1.88 21.06 -20.87
C ARG A 42 -3.09 20.15 -21.11
N GLY A 43 -3.43 19.89 -22.37
CA GLY A 43 -4.48 18.96 -22.78
C GLY A 43 -4.33 18.63 -24.26
N VAL A 44 -4.78 17.44 -24.64
CA VAL A 44 -4.79 16.95 -26.03
C VAL A 44 -6.20 16.48 -26.35
N MET A 45 -6.75 16.89 -27.49
CA MET A 45 -8.06 16.48 -27.96
C MET A 45 -7.90 15.66 -29.23
N PHE A 46 -8.48 14.46 -29.24
CA PHE A 46 -8.54 13.59 -30.41
C PHE A 46 -9.95 13.56 -30.97
N CYS A 47 -10.10 13.90 -32.25
CA CYS A 47 -11.38 13.88 -32.96
C CYS A 47 -11.56 12.63 -33.85
N CYS A 48 -10.87 11.52 -33.55
CA CYS A 48 -10.94 10.28 -34.31
C CYS A 48 -11.78 9.20 -33.61
N GLY A 49 -12.18 8.18 -34.37
CA GLY A 49 -12.96 7.02 -33.91
C GLY A 49 -12.20 6.11 -32.93
N SER A 50 -12.94 5.20 -32.29
CA SER A 50 -12.50 4.39 -31.15
C SER A 50 -11.22 3.59 -31.37
N GLN A 51 -10.99 3.07 -32.58
CA GLN A 51 -9.79 2.29 -32.92
C GLN A 51 -8.50 3.13 -32.93
N SER A 52 -8.57 4.41 -33.31
CA SER A 52 -7.41 5.31 -33.28
C SER A 52 -6.99 5.65 -31.84
N LYS A 53 -7.96 5.71 -30.91
CA LYS A 53 -7.69 5.93 -29.48
C LYS A 53 -6.96 4.73 -28.84
N LYS A 54 -7.17 3.52 -29.37
CA LYS A 54 -6.56 2.27 -28.88
C LYS A 54 -5.05 2.21 -29.11
N GLU A 55 -4.60 2.44 -30.35
CA GLU A 55 -3.17 2.39 -30.70
C GLU A 55 -2.34 3.46 -29.97
N GLU A 56 -2.92 4.65 -29.76
CA GLU A 56 -2.21 5.73 -29.09
C GLU A 56 -2.07 5.50 -27.58
N LYS A 57 -3.02 4.80 -26.95
CA LYS A 57 -2.93 4.40 -25.54
C LYS A 57 -1.83 3.37 -25.30
N GLY A 58 -1.73 2.34 -26.15
CA GLY A 58 -0.68 1.33 -26.09
C GLY A 58 0.71 2.00 -26.15
N ASN A 59 0.91 2.83 -27.18
CA ASN A 59 2.16 3.58 -27.35
C ASN A 59 2.45 4.56 -26.19
N PHE A 60 1.44 5.20 -25.60
CA PHE A 60 1.63 6.15 -24.49
C PHE A 60 1.99 5.44 -23.17
N SER A 61 1.28 4.35 -22.83
CA SER A 61 1.54 3.59 -21.61
C SER A 61 2.92 2.94 -21.63
N GLU A 62 3.29 2.35 -22.78
CA GLU A 62 4.56 1.66 -22.95
C GLU A 62 5.75 2.64 -22.97
N LEU A 63 5.59 3.80 -23.60
CA LEU A 63 6.64 4.83 -23.68
C LEU A 63 6.85 5.60 -22.37
N HIS A 64 5.81 5.75 -21.55
CA HIS A 64 5.86 6.61 -20.36
C HIS A 64 5.69 5.88 -19.03
N ARG A 65 5.46 4.56 -19.03
CA ARG A 65 5.21 3.74 -17.83
C ARG A 65 4.16 4.39 -16.91
N ALA A 66 3.14 4.99 -17.52
CA ALA A 66 2.08 5.72 -16.84
C ALA A 66 0.83 4.85 -16.72
N ARG A 67 0.09 4.99 -15.61
CA ARG A 67 -1.21 4.35 -15.44
C ARG A 67 -2.27 5.17 -16.17
N VAL A 68 -3.08 4.50 -16.99
CA VAL A 68 -4.10 5.15 -17.81
C VAL A 68 -5.48 4.77 -17.30
N CYS A 69 -6.30 5.78 -17.01
CA CYS A 69 -7.72 5.61 -16.72
C CYS A 69 -8.54 6.11 -17.91
N ALA A 70 -9.46 5.30 -18.41
CA ALA A 70 -10.39 5.68 -19.49
C ALA A 70 -11.81 5.79 -18.94
N ILE A 71 -12.53 6.82 -19.38
CA ILE A 71 -13.92 7.07 -19.00
C ILE A 71 -14.77 7.14 -20.28
N GLY A 72 -15.95 6.54 -20.26
CA GLY A 72 -16.91 6.59 -21.36
C GLY A 72 -18.33 6.25 -20.91
N ASP A 73 -19.33 6.63 -21.70
CA ASP A 73 -20.76 6.44 -21.41
C ASP A 73 -21.46 5.53 -22.43
N GLY A 74 -20.94 5.45 -23.66
CA GLY A 74 -21.53 4.69 -24.76
C GLY A 74 -20.73 3.48 -25.23
N GLY A 75 -21.35 2.67 -26.10
CA GLY A 75 -20.73 1.50 -26.73
C GLY A 75 -19.43 1.81 -27.49
N ASN A 76 -19.31 3.02 -28.02
CA ASN A 76 -18.13 3.46 -28.77
C ASN A 76 -16.86 3.53 -27.91
N ASP A 77 -17.00 3.74 -26.60
CA ASP A 77 -15.88 3.87 -25.68
C ASP A 77 -15.52 2.55 -24.99
N VAL A 78 -16.31 1.48 -25.17
CA VAL A 78 -16.05 0.15 -24.57
C VAL A 78 -14.65 -0.36 -24.89
N SER A 79 -14.23 -0.23 -26.15
CA SER A 79 -12.89 -0.68 -26.56
C SER A 79 -11.76 0.16 -25.93
N MET A 80 -11.99 1.44 -25.66
CA MET A 80 -11.04 2.32 -24.96
C MET A 80 -11.00 2.00 -23.46
N ILE A 81 -12.15 1.72 -22.85
CA ILE A 81 -12.31 1.34 -21.43
C ILE A 81 -11.59 0.03 -21.14
N LEU A 82 -11.83 -1.01 -21.95
CA LEU A 82 -11.23 -2.34 -21.77
C LEU A 82 -9.71 -2.33 -21.97
N GLU A 83 -9.21 -1.42 -22.80
CA GLU A 83 -7.77 -1.30 -23.01
C GLU A 83 -7.09 -0.57 -21.85
N ALA A 84 -7.79 0.25 -21.05
CA ALA A 84 -7.22 1.05 -19.97
C ALA A 84 -6.68 0.22 -18.79
N ASP A 85 -5.78 0.79 -17.96
CA ASP A 85 -5.40 0.13 -16.70
C ASP A 85 -6.58 0.14 -15.70
N VAL A 86 -7.44 1.16 -15.81
CA VAL A 86 -8.69 1.30 -15.05
C VAL A 86 -9.76 1.87 -15.97
N GLY A 87 -10.85 1.14 -16.16
CA GLY A 87 -12.01 1.56 -16.92
C GLY A 87 -13.13 2.11 -16.02
N VAL A 88 -13.67 3.29 -16.34
CA VAL A 88 -14.81 3.89 -15.63
C VAL A 88 -15.96 4.14 -16.60
N GLY A 89 -17.09 3.47 -16.39
CA GLY A 89 -18.29 3.64 -17.20
C GLY A 89 -19.26 4.62 -16.55
N VAL A 90 -19.69 5.64 -17.29
CA VAL A 90 -20.77 6.53 -16.85
C VAL A 90 -22.11 5.95 -17.33
N GLU A 91 -23.09 5.84 -16.46
CA GLU A 91 -24.41 5.34 -16.84
C GLU A 91 -25.13 6.32 -17.77
N GLY A 92 -25.24 5.96 -19.05
CA GLY A 92 -25.97 6.73 -20.06
C GLY A 92 -27.47 6.43 -20.05
N LYS A 93 -28.27 7.42 -20.46
CA LYS A 93 -29.73 7.24 -20.66
C LYS A 93 -30.06 6.36 -21.87
N GLU A 94 -29.16 6.33 -22.85
CA GLU A 94 -29.37 5.65 -24.14
C GLU A 94 -28.82 4.21 -24.15
N GLY A 95 -28.03 3.82 -23.14
CA GLY A 95 -27.51 2.47 -22.98
C GLY A 95 -26.45 2.37 -21.88
N GLN A 96 -26.33 1.17 -21.27
CA GLN A 96 -25.39 0.87 -20.18
C GLN A 96 -24.16 0.07 -20.65
N GLN A 97 -23.86 0.07 -21.95
CA GLN A 97 -22.79 -0.77 -22.51
C GLN A 97 -21.41 -0.42 -21.95
N ALA A 98 -21.09 0.88 -21.78
CA ALA A 98 -19.83 1.31 -21.17
C ALA A 98 -19.77 0.95 -19.68
N ALA A 99 -20.87 1.17 -18.94
CA ALA A 99 -20.99 0.82 -17.53
C ALA A 99 -20.77 -0.69 -17.28
N LEU A 100 -21.40 -1.54 -18.09
CA LEU A 100 -21.28 -3.00 -18.00
C LEU A 100 -19.89 -3.53 -18.36
N ALA A 101 -19.17 -2.82 -19.24
CA ALA A 101 -17.83 -3.22 -19.67
C ALA A 101 -16.70 -2.60 -18.82
N SER A 102 -17.02 -1.73 -17.85
CA SER A 102 -16.05 -1.00 -17.04
C SER A 102 -15.73 -1.67 -15.70
N ASP A 103 -14.57 -1.38 -15.11
CA ASP A 103 -14.22 -1.84 -13.76
C ASP A 103 -15.07 -1.15 -12.68
N PHE A 104 -15.39 0.12 -12.90
CA PHE A 104 -16.23 0.93 -12.02
C PHE A 104 -17.33 1.63 -12.81
N SER A 105 -18.58 1.46 -12.39
CA SER A 105 -19.70 2.22 -12.93
C SER A 105 -20.07 3.37 -12.00
N ILE A 106 -20.31 4.56 -12.58
CA ILE A 106 -20.78 5.75 -11.88
C ILE A 106 -22.00 6.34 -12.60
N GLU A 107 -22.99 6.82 -11.84
CA GLU A 107 -24.18 7.44 -12.42
C GLU A 107 -23.89 8.77 -13.15
N GLN A 108 -22.92 9.54 -12.64
CA GLN A 108 -22.61 10.88 -13.13
C GLN A 108 -21.11 11.13 -13.08
N PHE A 109 -20.59 11.88 -14.05
CA PHE A 109 -19.17 12.26 -14.12
C PHE A 109 -18.70 13.04 -12.87
N SER A 110 -19.61 13.75 -12.19
CA SER A 110 -19.34 14.47 -10.93
C SER A 110 -18.87 13.56 -9.78
N HIS A 111 -19.13 12.26 -9.83
CA HIS A 111 -18.68 11.28 -8.83
C HIS A 111 -17.22 10.83 -9.06
N LEU A 112 -16.66 11.03 -10.25
CA LEU A 112 -15.31 10.60 -10.61
C LEU A 112 -14.20 11.15 -9.69
N PRO A 113 -14.18 12.45 -9.30
CA PRO A 113 -13.18 12.96 -8.37
C PRO A 113 -13.21 12.24 -7.01
N ARG A 114 -14.40 11.89 -6.50
CA ARG A 114 -14.53 11.15 -5.23
C ARG A 114 -14.05 9.71 -5.37
N LEU A 115 -14.31 9.06 -6.50
CA LEU A 115 -13.80 7.73 -6.79
C LEU A 115 -12.26 7.72 -6.79
N LEU A 116 -11.63 8.58 -7.59
CA LEU A 116 -10.17 8.57 -7.74
C LEU A 116 -9.45 9.12 -6.51
N LEU A 117 -9.82 10.31 -6.04
CA LEU A 117 -9.06 11.02 -5.02
C LEU A 117 -9.23 10.39 -3.64
N TRP A 118 -10.42 9.87 -3.30
CA TRP A 118 -10.67 9.27 -1.99
C TRP A 118 -10.53 7.74 -2.02
N HIS A 119 -11.32 7.03 -2.83
CA HIS A 119 -11.27 5.56 -2.84
C HIS A 119 -9.94 5.05 -3.41
N GLY A 120 -9.49 5.60 -4.54
CA GLY A 120 -8.22 5.22 -5.16
C GLY A 120 -7.02 5.46 -4.22
N ARG A 121 -6.97 6.62 -3.56
CA ARG A 121 -5.94 6.93 -2.56
C ARG A 121 -5.95 5.95 -1.38
N ASN A 122 -7.12 5.71 -0.79
CA ASN A 122 -7.24 4.83 0.38
C ASN A 122 -6.87 3.39 0.01
N SER A 123 -7.32 2.91 -1.15
CA SER A 123 -6.97 1.59 -1.67
C SER A 123 -5.46 1.43 -1.88
N TYR A 124 -4.81 2.40 -2.54
CA TYR A 124 -3.37 2.36 -2.77
C TYR A 124 -2.58 2.34 -1.45
N ARG A 125 -2.94 3.21 -0.50
CA ARG A 125 -2.22 3.32 0.78
C ARG A 125 -2.45 2.13 1.70
N GLY A 126 -3.71 1.70 1.83
CA GLY A 126 -4.07 0.52 2.62
C GLY A 126 -3.35 -0.72 2.09
N SER A 127 -3.38 -0.93 0.77
CA SER A 127 -2.69 -2.05 0.13
C SER A 127 -1.17 -1.96 0.29
N ALA A 128 -0.58 -0.77 0.13
CA ALA A 128 0.86 -0.58 0.31
C ALA A 128 1.34 -0.91 1.73
N SER A 129 0.64 -0.38 2.75
CA SER A 129 0.96 -0.66 4.14
C SER A 129 0.69 -2.13 4.50
N LEU A 130 -0.40 -2.71 4.00
CA LEU A 130 -0.69 -4.14 4.17
C LEU A 130 0.42 -5.02 3.62
N SER A 131 0.85 -4.80 2.37
CA SER A 131 1.91 -5.60 1.75
C SER A 131 3.20 -5.54 2.55
N GLN A 132 3.58 -4.36 3.03
CA GLN A 132 4.79 -4.18 3.84
C GLN A 132 4.71 -4.92 5.18
N PHE A 133 3.55 -4.86 5.83
CA PHE A 133 3.33 -5.57 7.09
C PHE A 133 3.36 -7.10 6.89
N VAL A 134 2.74 -7.61 5.82
CA VAL A 134 2.77 -9.05 5.49
C VAL A 134 4.19 -9.54 5.25
N ILE A 135 5.00 -8.78 4.51
CA ILE A 135 6.43 -9.10 4.28
C ILE A 135 7.20 -9.14 5.60
N HIS A 136 7.05 -8.12 6.44
CA HIS A 136 7.69 -8.04 7.75
C HIS A 136 7.33 -9.24 8.64
N ARG A 137 6.02 -9.49 8.77
CA ARG A 137 5.44 -10.54 9.59
C ARG A 137 5.90 -11.94 9.19
N GLY A 138 6.08 -12.17 7.89
CA GLY A 138 6.64 -13.43 7.38
C GLY A 138 8.13 -13.57 7.66
N LEU A 139 8.90 -12.49 7.42
CA LEU A 139 10.35 -12.52 7.53
C LEU A 139 10.84 -12.63 8.98
N ILE A 140 10.17 -11.98 9.93
CA ILE A 140 10.62 -11.94 11.33
C ILE A 140 10.72 -13.34 11.95
N ILE A 141 9.79 -14.26 11.63
CA ILE A 141 9.87 -15.66 12.10
C ILE A 141 11.08 -16.36 11.52
N SER A 142 11.33 -16.19 10.22
CA SER A 142 12.49 -16.81 9.56
C SER A 142 13.80 -16.31 10.15
N VAL A 143 13.89 -15.01 10.48
CA VAL A 143 15.06 -14.42 11.13
C VAL A 143 15.23 -14.98 12.54
N ILE A 144 14.16 -15.04 13.35
CA ILE A 144 14.18 -15.62 14.69
C ILE A 144 14.71 -17.05 14.63
N GLN A 145 14.20 -17.86 13.69
CA GLN A 145 14.64 -19.24 13.49
C GLN A 145 16.11 -19.31 13.08
N ALA A 146 16.55 -18.47 12.14
CA ALA A 146 17.94 -18.46 11.67
C ALA A 146 18.92 -18.10 12.79
N VAL A 147 18.59 -17.08 13.59
CA VAL A 147 19.41 -16.64 14.72
C VAL A 147 19.44 -17.71 15.81
N PHE A 148 18.30 -18.33 16.12
CA PHE A 148 18.24 -19.45 17.05
C PHE A 148 19.12 -20.60 16.59
N SER A 149 18.97 -21.05 15.34
CA SER A 149 19.80 -22.13 14.80
C SER A 149 21.30 -21.79 14.88
N SER A 150 21.70 -20.53 14.71
CA SER A 150 23.10 -20.12 14.90
C SER A 150 23.62 -20.31 16.33
N PHE A 151 22.79 -20.16 17.36
CA PHE A 151 23.18 -20.43 18.76
C PHE A 151 23.33 -21.93 19.05
N PHE A 152 22.58 -22.77 18.35
CA PHE A 152 22.58 -24.23 18.53
C PHE A 152 23.37 -24.96 17.44
N PHE A 153 24.50 -24.39 16.99
CA PHE A 153 25.40 -25.01 15.99
C PHE A 153 24.70 -25.48 14.70
N TYR A 154 23.71 -24.71 14.23
CA TYR A 154 22.88 -25.00 13.07
C TYR A 154 22.06 -26.30 13.19
N ALA A 155 21.73 -26.72 14.41
CA ALA A 155 20.79 -27.81 14.62
C ALA A 155 19.40 -27.47 14.02
N PRO A 156 18.74 -28.43 13.35
CA PRO A 156 17.43 -28.23 12.71
C PRO A 156 16.28 -28.30 13.72
N ILE A 157 16.40 -27.57 14.83
CA ILE A 157 15.38 -27.50 15.88
C ILE A 157 14.55 -26.24 15.65
N ALA A 158 13.24 -26.40 15.46
CA ALA A 158 12.32 -25.30 15.29
C ALA A 158 11.97 -24.67 16.65
N VAL A 159 12.11 -23.35 16.78
CA VAL A 159 11.73 -22.61 18.00
C VAL A 159 10.23 -22.66 18.22
N TYR A 160 9.48 -22.44 17.14
CA TYR A 160 8.03 -22.43 17.14
C TYR A 160 7.52 -23.61 16.32
N THR A 161 6.69 -24.45 16.93
CA THR A 161 6.16 -25.67 16.30
C THR A 161 4.65 -25.73 16.39
N GLY A 162 4.05 -26.51 15.48
CA GLY A 162 2.62 -26.85 15.47
C GLY A 162 1.71 -25.63 15.56
N TRP A 163 0.87 -25.61 16.59
CA TRP A 163 -0.17 -24.60 16.81
C TRP A 163 0.37 -23.20 17.11
N LEU A 164 1.63 -23.03 17.52
CA LEU A 164 2.21 -21.69 17.71
C LEU A 164 2.35 -20.95 16.38
N VAL A 165 2.85 -21.62 15.35
CA VAL A 165 3.02 -21.03 14.01
C VAL A 165 1.65 -20.77 13.37
N VAL A 166 0.73 -21.73 13.46
CA VAL A 166 -0.65 -21.56 12.95
C VAL A 166 -1.37 -20.43 13.67
N GLY A 167 -1.23 -20.35 15.00
CA GLY A 167 -1.83 -19.30 15.80
C GLY A 167 -1.29 -17.92 15.46
N TYR A 168 0.04 -17.80 15.30
CA TYR A 168 0.68 -16.57 14.83
C TYR A 168 0.12 -16.14 13.49
N THR A 169 0.01 -17.07 12.54
CA THR A 169 -0.41 -16.69 11.20
C THR A 169 -1.90 -16.40 11.08
N THR A 170 -2.73 -16.88 12.01
CA THR A 170 -4.19 -16.88 11.83
C THR A 170 -4.92 -16.04 12.87
N PHE A 171 -4.59 -16.20 14.15
CA PHE A 171 -5.38 -15.63 15.24
C PHE A 171 -4.76 -14.37 15.83
N TYR A 172 -3.44 -14.38 16.09
CA TYR A 172 -2.83 -13.31 16.88
C TYR A 172 -2.58 -12.04 16.07
N THR A 173 -2.24 -12.13 14.79
CA THR A 173 -1.82 -10.95 14.00
C THR A 173 -2.80 -10.57 12.89
N MET A 174 -3.79 -11.39 12.54
CA MET A 174 -4.66 -11.13 11.38
C MET A 174 -5.60 -9.95 11.56
N GLY A 175 -6.26 -9.85 12.73
CA GLY A 175 -7.19 -8.76 13.01
C GLY A 175 -6.56 -7.37 12.79
N PRO A 176 -5.43 -7.06 13.46
CA PRO A 176 -4.73 -5.79 13.29
C PRO A 176 -4.28 -5.54 11.83
N VAL A 177 -3.85 -6.59 11.12
CA VAL A 177 -3.41 -6.49 9.72
C VAL A 177 -4.55 -6.10 8.78
N PHE A 178 -5.71 -6.76 8.89
CA PHE A 178 -6.86 -6.44 8.05
C PHE A 178 -7.48 -5.08 8.37
N THR A 179 -7.56 -4.74 9.66
CA THR A 179 -8.10 -3.44 10.09
C THR A 179 -7.22 -2.26 9.66
N LEU A 180 -5.95 -2.49 9.32
CA LEU A 180 -5.06 -1.47 8.76
C LEU A 180 -5.51 -0.99 7.36
N ILE A 181 -6.19 -1.84 6.58
CA ILE A 181 -6.76 -1.46 5.28
C ILE A 181 -7.94 -0.48 5.46
N LEU A 182 -8.63 -0.57 6.60
CA LEU A 182 -9.75 0.30 6.95
C LEU A 182 -9.28 1.65 7.52
N ASP A 183 -7.97 1.84 7.72
CA ASP A 183 -7.41 3.09 8.20
C ASP A 183 -7.59 4.22 7.18
N ARG A 184 -8.15 5.34 7.63
CA ARG A 184 -8.45 6.51 6.81
C ARG A 184 -7.77 7.73 7.42
N ASP A 185 -6.84 8.32 6.66
CA ASP A 185 -6.12 9.51 7.11
C ASP A 185 -6.95 10.78 6.97
N ILE A 186 -7.80 10.89 5.94
CA ILE A 186 -8.53 12.12 5.61
C ILE A 186 -9.99 11.81 5.23
N ASP A 187 -10.89 12.67 5.70
CA ASP A 187 -12.32 12.58 5.40
C ASP A 187 -12.64 12.95 3.93
N SER A 188 -13.67 12.33 3.36
CA SER A 188 -13.99 12.44 1.93
C SER A 188 -14.22 13.86 1.42
N SER A 189 -14.82 14.73 2.24
CA SER A 189 -15.09 16.13 1.88
C SER A 189 -13.82 16.96 1.69
N LYS A 190 -12.76 16.68 2.46
CA LYS A 190 -11.49 17.44 2.42
C LYS A 190 -10.61 17.04 1.24
N VAL A 191 -10.70 15.78 0.81
CA VAL A 191 -9.84 15.24 -0.26
C VAL A 191 -10.10 15.92 -1.61
N VAL A 192 -11.35 16.30 -1.89
CA VAL A 192 -11.70 17.04 -3.13
C VAL A 192 -11.16 18.47 -3.10
N LEU A 193 -11.05 19.08 -1.93
CA LEU A 193 -10.53 20.44 -1.75
C LEU A 193 -9.00 20.51 -1.95
N TYR A 194 -8.28 19.43 -1.67
CA TYR A 194 -6.81 19.36 -1.73
C TYR A 194 -6.30 18.25 -2.67
N PRO A 195 -6.41 18.42 -4.00
CA PRO A 195 -5.98 17.40 -4.98
C PRO A 195 -4.47 17.14 -4.98
N GLU A 196 -3.66 18.05 -4.43
CA GLU A 196 -2.21 17.88 -4.23
C GLU A 196 -1.85 16.61 -3.45
N LEU A 197 -2.75 16.20 -2.55
CA LEU A 197 -2.65 14.95 -1.80
C LEU A 197 -2.51 13.74 -2.74
N TYR A 198 -3.16 13.75 -3.89
CA TYR A 198 -3.09 12.67 -4.87
C TYR A 198 -1.78 12.67 -5.67
N GLN A 199 -1.22 13.84 -5.96
CA GLN A 199 0.06 13.96 -6.67
C GLN A 199 1.21 13.31 -5.89
N ASP A 200 1.14 13.33 -4.55
CA ASP A 200 2.11 12.64 -3.71
C ASP A 200 2.09 11.11 -3.86
N LEU A 201 0.94 10.52 -4.22
CA LEU A 201 0.84 9.09 -4.49
C LEU A 201 1.48 8.73 -5.84
N GLN A 202 1.34 9.59 -6.84
CA GLN A 202 1.90 9.37 -8.18
C GLN A 202 3.43 9.27 -8.17
N LYS A 203 4.10 9.82 -7.13
CA LYS A 203 5.55 9.67 -6.92
C LYS A 203 5.99 8.26 -6.51
N GLY A 204 5.05 7.33 -6.25
CA GLY A 204 5.35 5.92 -5.95
C GLY A 204 6.14 5.68 -4.66
N ARG A 205 6.21 6.67 -3.77
CA ARG A 205 7.08 6.62 -2.57
C ARG A 205 6.68 5.55 -1.56
N GLN A 206 5.41 5.14 -1.55
CA GLN A 206 4.94 4.15 -0.58
C GLN A 206 5.46 2.75 -0.90
N LEU A 207 5.41 2.33 -2.17
CA LEU A 207 5.92 1.02 -2.64
C LEU A 207 7.20 1.20 -3.46
N SER A 208 8.24 1.74 -2.82
CA SER A 208 9.58 1.84 -3.42
C SER A 208 10.49 0.74 -2.89
N SER A 209 11.48 0.30 -3.68
CA SER A 209 12.53 -0.64 -3.24
C SER A 209 13.24 -0.17 -1.98
N LYS A 210 13.37 1.16 -1.78
CA LYS A 210 13.91 1.74 -0.55
C LYS A 210 13.03 1.42 0.65
N THR A 211 11.72 1.62 0.53
CA THR A 211 10.75 1.32 1.60
C THR A 211 10.73 -0.17 1.89
N PHE A 212 10.74 -1.01 0.86
CA PHE A 212 10.84 -2.47 0.99
C PHE A 212 12.10 -2.88 1.77
N LEU A 213 13.27 -2.36 1.41
CA LEU A 213 14.53 -2.67 2.10
C LEU A 213 14.51 -2.21 3.56
N LEU A 214 13.90 -1.07 3.86
CA LEU A 214 13.73 -0.61 5.24
C LEU A 214 12.86 -1.56 6.07
N TRP A 215 11.76 -2.08 5.49
CA TRP A 215 10.93 -3.09 6.16
C TRP A 215 11.66 -4.41 6.36
N LEU A 216 12.47 -4.83 5.38
CA LEU A 216 13.34 -6.00 5.50
C LEU A 216 14.32 -5.83 6.67
N LEU A 217 15.04 -4.70 6.73
CA LEU A 217 15.99 -4.41 7.79
C LEU A 217 15.33 -4.33 9.17
N LYS A 218 14.11 -3.79 9.25
CA LYS A 218 13.31 -3.79 10.50
C LYS A 218 13.05 -5.21 10.98
N ALA A 219 12.59 -6.11 10.11
CA ALA A 219 12.32 -7.50 10.48
C ALA A 219 13.58 -8.26 10.88
N VAL A 220 14.70 -8.04 10.17
CA VAL A 220 16.01 -8.60 10.54
C VAL A 220 16.43 -8.11 11.93
N TYR A 221 16.37 -6.79 12.17
CA TYR A 221 16.71 -6.21 13.46
C TYR A 221 15.82 -6.75 14.60
N GLN A 222 14.50 -6.67 14.45
CA GLN A 222 13.56 -7.08 15.50
C GLN A 222 13.65 -8.60 15.76
N GLY A 223 13.68 -9.42 14.71
CA GLY A 223 13.80 -10.88 14.87
C GLY A 223 15.10 -11.28 15.56
N SER A 224 16.21 -10.63 15.21
CA SER A 224 17.51 -10.92 15.82
C SER A 224 17.55 -10.46 17.28
N ALA A 225 17.07 -9.25 17.56
CA ALA A 225 17.02 -8.72 18.92
C ALA A 225 16.12 -9.55 19.84
N ILE A 226 14.93 -9.99 19.37
CA ILE A 226 14.04 -10.87 20.12
C ILE A 226 14.78 -12.15 20.52
N MET A 227 15.40 -12.83 19.56
CA MET A 227 16.00 -14.14 19.82
C MET A 227 17.29 -14.03 20.66
N VAL A 228 18.19 -13.09 20.34
CA VAL A 228 19.42 -12.87 21.13
C VAL A 228 19.09 -12.55 22.58
N LEU A 229 18.15 -11.63 22.83
CA LEU A 229 17.77 -11.27 24.20
C LEU A 229 17.00 -12.38 24.90
N ALA A 230 16.17 -13.15 24.18
CA ALA A 230 15.47 -14.30 24.76
C ALA A 230 16.46 -15.36 25.28
N VAL A 231 17.49 -15.69 24.49
CA VAL A 231 18.53 -16.63 24.91
C VAL A 231 19.32 -16.08 26.10
N VAL A 232 19.81 -14.84 26.02
CA VAL A 232 20.64 -14.23 27.09
C VAL A 232 19.88 -14.03 28.41
N LEU A 233 18.58 -13.72 28.36
CA LEU A 233 17.78 -13.45 29.57
C LEU A 233 17.14 -14.71 30.17
N PHE A 234 17.01 -15.79 29.39
CA PHE A 234 16.37 -17.04 29.78
C PHE A 234 17.21 -18.24 29.34
N GLU A 235 18.35 -18.44 29.98
CA GLU A 235 19.28 -19.55 29.67
C GLU A 235 18.82 -20.90 30.26
N ASP A 236 17.74 -20.92 31.05
CA ASP A 236 17.41 -22.06 31.90
C ASP A 236 16.77 -23.25 31.16
N SER A 237 15.96 -23.00 30.12
CA SER A 237 15.28 -24.07 29.37
C SER A 237 14.71 -23.63 28.02
N PHE A 238 14.66 -24.57 27.07
CA PHE A 238 14.10 -24.34 25.73
C PHE A 238 12.64 -23.86 25.78
N LEU A 239 11.80 -24.47 26.63
CA LEU A 239 10.39 -24.09 26.76
C LEU A 239 10.23 -22.63 27.23
N ARG A 240 11.10 -22.17 28.13
CA ARG A 240 11.10 -20.76 28.59
C ARG A 240 11.54 -19.82 27.49
N ILE A 241 12.62 -20.14 26.76
CA ILE A 241 13.09 -19.37 25.60
C ILE A 241 11.96 -19.23 24.57
N THR A 242 11.31 -20.33 24.21
CA THR A 242 10.17 -20.34 23.29
C THR A 242 9.03 -19.48 23.82
N SER A 243 8.67 -19.62 25.09
CA SER A 243 7.59 -18.84 25.70
C SER A 243 7.87 -17.34 25.67
N ILE A 244 9.07 -16.90 26.09
CA ILE A 244 9.38 -15.47 26.10
C ILE A 244 9.59 -14.88 24.70
N SER A 245 10.29 -15.59 23.81
CA SER A 245 10.51 -15.12 22.44
C SER A 245 9.20 -15.01 21.67
N PHE A 246 8.28 -15.97 21.86
CA PHE A 246 6.94 -15.92 21.28
C PHE A 246 6.12 -14.76 21.83
N SER A 247 6.16 -14.55 23.15
CA SER A 247 5.49 -13.42 23.80
C SER A 247 6.00 -12.07 23.29
N ALA A 248 7.32 -11.92 23.20
CA ALA A 248 7.96 -10.73 22.67
C ALA A 248 7.62 -10.50 21.20
N LEU A 249 7.55 -11.56 20.39
CA LEU A 249 7.16 -11.51 18.98
C LEU A 249 5.73 -10.97 18.83
N ILE A 250 4.75 -11.53 19.56
CA ILE A 250 3.36 -11.07 19.50
C ILE A 250 3.24 -9.61 19.92
N LEU A 251 3.81 -9.24 21.07
CA LEU A 251 3.73 -7.86 21.57
C LEU A 251 4.45 -6.86 20.67
N THR A 252 5.59 -7.25 20.08
CA THR A 252 6.33 -6.40 19.12
C THR A 252 5.49 -6.18 17.84
N GLU A 253 4.86 -7.22 17.30
CA GLU A 253 3.99 -7.11 16.12
C GLU A 253 2.73 -6.26 16.40
N LEU A 254 2.07 -6.47 17.55
CA LEU A 254 0.92 -5.66 17.96
C LEU A 254 1.30 -4.20 18.17
N GLY A 255 2.45 -3.95 18.79
CA GLY A 255 3.04 -2.61 18.96
C GLY A 255 3.38 -1.97 17.62
N LEU A 256 3.97 -2.72 16.68
CA LEU A 256 4.27 -2.25 15.34
C LEU A 256 2.99 -1.88 14.56
N ALA A 257 1.96 -2.72 14.65
CA ALA A 257 0.65 -2.42 14.06
C ALA A 257 0.03 -1.15 14.68
N ALA A 258 0.05 -1.04 16.02
CA ALA A 258 -0.44 0.13 16.74
C ALA A 258 0.31 1.42 16.36
N MET A 259 1.63 1.33 16.15
CA MET A 259 2.42 2.46 15.69
C MET A 259 2.11 2.86 14.25
N GLU A 260 1.74 1.93 13.37
CA GLU A 260 1.49 2.20 11.94
C GLU A 260 0.10 2.78 11.67
N VAL A 261 -0.85 2.56 12.59
CA VAL A 261 -2.18 3.17 12.55
C VAL A 261 -2.10 4.68 12.61
N ARG A 262 -2.77 5.36 11.67
CA ARG A 262 -2.87 6.83 11.67
C ARG A 262 -4.06 7.31 12.48
N ARG A 263 -5.23 6.68 12.31
CA ARG A 263 -6.44 7.00 13.07
C ARG A 263 -6.95 5.77 13.82
N TRP A 264 -6.96 5.87 15.14
CA TRP A 264 -7.54 4.86 16.01
C TRP A 264 -9.06 4.82 15.83
N HIS A 265 -9.53 3.75 15.21
CA HIS A 265 -10.96 3.47 15.04
C HIS A 265 -11.34 2.23 15.86
N ARG A 266 -12.64 2.09 16.15
CA ARG A 266 -13.16 1.05 17.05
C ARG A 266 -12.76 -0.38 16.63
N ALA A 267 -12.74 -0.66 15.33
CA ALA A 267 -12.37 -1.99 14.83
C ALA A 267 -10.88 -2.31 15.08
N MET A 268 -9.96 -1.34 14.90
CA MET A 268 -8.55 -1.53 15.24
C MET A 268 -8.35 -1.79 16.74
N VAL A 269 -9.04 -1.04 17.62
CA VAL A 269 -8.99 -1.27 19.06
C VAL A 269 -9.50 -2.67 19.42
N ALA A 270 -10.65 -3.05 18.86
CA ALA A 270 -11.22 -4.38 19.07
C ALA A 270 -10.30 -5.49 18.56
N ALA A 271 -9.66 -5.29 17.40
CA ALA A 271 -8.70 -6.23 16.84
C ALA A 271 -7.48 -6.42 17.77
N GLN A 272 -6.88 -5.32 18.23
CA GLN A 272 -5.75 -5.35 19.17
C GLN A 272 -6.10 -6.08 20.48
N ILE A 273 -7.26 -5.76 21.07
CA ILE A 273 -7.72 -6.43 22.29
C ILE A 273 -7.98 -7.91 22.03
N SER A 274 -8.66 -8.26 20.94
CA SER A 274 -8.95 -9.66 20.61
C SER A 274 -7.66 -10.48 20.43
N SER A 275 -6.65 -9.91 19.77
CA SER A 275 -5.32 -10.52 19.60
C SER A 275 -4.64 -10.79 20.94
N LEU A 276 -4.69 -9.83 21.88
CA LEU A 276 -4.16 -10.01 23.23
C LEU A 276 -4.92 -11.11 24.00
N VAL A 277 -6.25 -11.14 23.91
CA VAL A 277 -7.08 -12.17 24.55
C VAL A 277 -6.72 -13.56 24.01
N PHE A 278 -6.61 -13.72 22.70
CA PHE A 278 -6.19 -15.00 22.10
C PHE A 278 -4.79 -15.39 22.55
N TYR A 279 -3.85 -14.45 22.62
CA TYR A 279 -2.50 -14.70 23.11
C TYR A 279 -2.48 -15.22 24.56
N PHE A 280 -3.22 -14.58 25.48
CA PHE A 280 -3.30 -15.04 26.86
C PHE A 280 -4.00 -16.40 26.97
N ALA A 281 -5.05 -16.64 26.19
CA ALA A 281 -5.73 -17.93 26.13
C ALA A 281 -4.77 -19.06 25.71
N SER A 282 -3.82 -18.78 24.83
CA SER A 282 -2.87 -19.77 24.33
C SER A 282 -1.92 -20.32 25.39
N PHE A 283 -1.60 -19.57 26.46
CA PHE A 283 -0.85 -20.12 27.60
C PHE A 283 -1.62 -21.22 28.33
N PHE A 284 -2.95 -21.16 28.33
CA PHE A 284 -3.78 -22.17 28.99
C PHE A 284 -4.09 -23.37 28.09
N ILE A 285 -4.18 -23.15 26.77
CA ILE A 285 -4.51 -24.17 25.77
C ILE A 285 -3.26 -24.94 25.33
N LEU A 286 -2.16 -24.24 25.03
CA LEU A 286 -0.93 -24.81 24.45
C LEU A 286 0.13 -25.06 25.51
N ARG A 287 -0.24 -25.74 26.60
CA ARG A 287 0.65 -25.99 27.76
C ARG A 287 1.89 -26.81 27.41
N ASP A 288 1.82 -27.60 26.34
CA ASP A 288 2.96 -28.39 25.85
C ASP A 288 4.07 -27.52 25.25
N ASN A 289 3.73 -26.30 24.80
CA ASN A 289 4.66 -25.39 24.11
C ASN A 289 4.89 -24.08 24.87
N LEU A 290 4.00 -23.72 25.80
CA LEU A 290 4.08 -22.49 26.60
C LEU A 290 3.98 -22.81 28.09
N GLU A 291 4.93 -22.30 28.87
CA GLU A 291 4.95 -22.50 30.32
C GLU A 291 4.02 -21.47 31.01
N ALA A 292 2.81 -21.89 31.41
CA ALA A 292 1.81 -21.01 32.03
C ALA A 292 2.25 -20.42 33.39
N SER A 293 3.16 -21.10 34.10
CA SER A 293 3.75 -20.63 35.36
C SER A 293 4.49 -19.29 35.21
N LEU A 294 5.07 -19.02 34.02
CA LEU A 294 5.79 -17.77 33.75
C LEU A 294 4.90 -16.54 33.83
N LEU A 295 3.59 -16.67 33.57
CA LEU A 295 2.67 -15.54 33.66
C LEU A 295 2.53 -15.00 35.09
N LEU A 296 2.74 -15.86 36.09
CA LEU A 296 2.71 -15.49 37.52
C LEU A 296 4.07 -15.01 38.02
N ASP A 297 5.15 -15.26 37.28
CA ASP A 297 6.49 -14.81 37.64
C ASP A 297 6.67 -13.33 37.29
N GLY A 298 6.92 -12.49 38.30
CA GLY A 298 7.27 -11.09 38.09
C GLY A 298 8.56 -10.93 37.26
N GLY A 299 9.46 -11.91 37.34
CA GLY A 299 10.69 -11.98 36.55
C GLY A 299 10.48 -11.98 35.05
N PHE A 300 9.42 -12.66 34.60
CA PHE A 300 9.04 -12.76 33.21
C PHE A 300 8.65 -11.41 32.61
N TRP A 301 7.83 -10.63 33.32
CA TRP A 301 7.26 -9.40 32.78
C TRP A 301 8.28 -8.28 32.57
N TRP A 302 9.24 -8.09 33.46
CA TRP A 302 10.26 -7.05 33.27
C TRP A 302 11.24 -7.43 32.16
N LYS A 303 11.63 -8.71 32.07
CA LYS A 303 12.49 -9.21 30.98
C LYS A 303 11.77 -9.09 29.63
N LEU A 304 10.50 -9.49 29.56
CA LEU A 304 9.65 -9.31 28.39
C LEU A 304 9.54 -7.83 27.99
N GLY A 305 9.34 -6.95 28.98
CA GLY A 305 9.33 -5.50 28.79
C GLY A 305 10.62 -4.97 28.18
N ILE A 306 11.78 -5.45 28.62
CA ILE A 306 13.08 -5.07 28.03
C ILE A 306 13.18 -5.51 26.57
N ILE A 307 12.79 -6.75 26.26
CA ILE A 307 12.85 -7.25 24.88
C ILE A 307 11.95 -6.42 23.98
N VAL A 308 10.69 -6.22 24.38
CA VAL A 308 9.72 -5.43 23.61
C VAL A 308 10.17 -3.98 23.47
N ALA A 309 10.67 -3.36 24.53
CA ALA A 309 11.19 -2.00 24.47
C ALA A 309 12.39 -1.90 23.50
N THR A 310 13.33 -2.85 23.57
CA THR A 310 14.51 -2.84 22.70
C THR A 310 14.12 -3.03 21.23
N THR A 311 13.10 -3.84 20.93
CA THR A 311 12.67 -4.11 19.55
C THR A 311 11.79 -2.99 18.97
N THR A 312 10.96 -2.35 19.79
CA THR A 312 10.01 -1.32 19.31
C THR A 312 10.55 0.11 19.40
N LEU A 313 11.34 0.47 20.42
CA LEU A 313 11.81 1.85 20.61
C LEU A 313 12.62 2.39 19.43
N PRO A 314 13.60 1.66 18.86
CA PRO A 314 14.36 2.19 17.72
C PRO A 314 13.50 2.40 16.47
N VAL A 315 12.49 1.54 16.27
CA VAL A 315 11.53 1.68 15.18
C VAL A 315 10.63 2.90 15.40
N LEU A 316 10.19 3.13 16.64
CA LEU A 316 9.43 4.32 17.04
C LEU A 316 10.25 5.59 16.84
N VAL A 317 11.48 5.64 17.37
CA VAL A 317 12.39 6.79 17.23
C VAL A 317 12.67 7.07 15.76
N GLY A 318 12.94 6.06 14.95
CA GLY A 318 13.12 6.21 13.50
C GLY A 318 11.89 6.81 12.81
N LYS A 319 10.69 6.43 13.24
CA LYS A 319 9.44 7.01 12.73
C LYS A 319 9.28 8.47 13.15
N LEU A 320 9.48 8.78 14.43
CA LEU A 320 9.37 10.16 14.95
C LEU A 320 10.39 11.10 14.31
N ILE A 321 11.63 10.65 14.09
CA ILE A 321 12.66 11.43 13.36
C ILE A 321 12.19 11.70 11.93
N LYS A 322 11.71 10.68 11.21
CA LYS A 322 11.19 10.84 9.86
C LYS A 322 10.04 11.85 9.81
N ASP A 323 9.10 11.75 10.75
CA ASP A 323 7.93 12.63 10.78
C ASP A 323 8.32 14.08 11.15
N LYS A 324 9.36 14.27 11.97
CA LYS A 324 9.89 15.60 12.33
C LYS A 324 10.66 16.27 11.19
N PHE A 325 11.55 15.54 10.51
CA PHE A 325 12.43 16.11 9.47
C PHE A 325 11.81 16.13 8.07
N ALA A 326 10.86 15.23 7.79
CA ALA A 326 10.19 15.13 6.50
C ALA A 326 8.69 14.79 6.67
N PRO A 327 7.90 15.71 7.28
CA PRO A 327 6.48 15.48 7.50
C PRO A 327 5.74 15.23 6.19
N SER A 328 4.89 14.20 6.18
CA SER A 328 4.03 13.92 5.02
C SER A 328 3.04 15.06 4.79
N VAL A 329 2.67 15.34 3.53
CA VAL A 329 1.73 16.42 3.19
C VAL A 329 0.37 16.21 3.87
N SER A 330 -0.05 14.96 4.07
CA SER A 330 -1.23 14.61 4.88
C SER A 330 -1.13 15.08 6.33
N LEU A 331 0.06 15.05 6.93
CA LEU A 331 0.29 15.45 8.33
C LEU A 331 0.31 16.97 8.50
N LYS A 332 0.58 17.73 7.43
CA LYS A 332 0.49 19.20 7.42
C LYS A 332 -0.95 19.72 7.29
N LEU A 333 -1.85 18.89 6.79
CA LEU A 333 -3.25 19.24 6.50
C LEU A 333 -4.24 18.67 7.53
N ALA A 334 -3.76 17.80 8.44
CA ALA A 334 -4.55 17.17 9.50
C ALA A 334 -4.61 18.06 10.75
#